data_AF-A0A951VZG5-F1
#
_entry.id   AF-A0A951VZG5-F1
#
_cell.length_a   1.000
_cell.length_b   1.000
_cell.length_c   1.000
_cell.angle_alpha   90.00
_cell.angle_beta   90.00
_cell.angle_gamma   90.00
#
_symmetry.space_group_name_H-M   'P 1'
#
loop_
_entity.id
_entity.type
_entity.pdbx_description
1 polymer ?
#
loop_
_entity_poly.entity_id
_entity_poly.type
_entity_poly.pdbx_seq_one_letter_code
_entity_poly.pdbx_strand_id
1 'polypeptide(L)'
;MPRRSDIKTILLIGSGPIVIGQACEFDYSGTQAVKALKEEGYKVILVNSNPATIMTDPELADATYIEPITPYFIEKIIQKEQPDAILPTMGGQTALNTAIALNESGVLNKYGIELIGAKVDSIRKAESRELFNNSMNKIGLETAKGQFVNTYKEAQDFIDQIGFPVIIRPSFTLGGTGGGIAYNYEEFENFVNRGLTTSPVNQVLIEESLIGWKEFELEVMRDSNDNFVVICSIENFDPMGVHTGDSITVAPAQTLSDKQYQKLRDAAKKVISEIGVETGGSNIQFAVNPVTGRIIVIEMNPRVSRSSALASKATGFPIAKIAAKLAVGYTLDEIPNDITKTTPSCFEPVIDYVVVKIPRWDFNKFRSPNPESDVLGVQMKSVGEVMSFGRNFKEAFQKAIRSLEIGRSGLGADGKDLYTTGQLLNIKGKDKDELIDKIITKLQTPRNDNIFYLRYALLLGVSIEQLYTSTQIDPWFLNQIREIVEMEKELTEYML
;
A
#
# COMPACT_ATOMS: atom_id res chain seq x y z
N MET A 1 -26.04 6.15 24.40
CA MET A 1 -24.83 5.60 25.06
C MET A 1 -23.95 5.10 23.95
N PRO A 2 -22.72 5.60 23.81
CA PRO A 2 -21.89 5.30 22.64
C PRO A 2 -21.38 3.87 22.63
N ARG A 3 -21.02 3.33 23.81
CA ARG A 3 -20.62 1.94 23.96
C ARG A 3 -21.83 0.99 23.82
N ARG A 4 -21.69 -0.05 22.99
CA ARG A 4 -22.64 -1.16 22.86
C ARG A 4 -22.73 -2.00 24.13
N SER A 5 -23.94 -2.13 24.68
CA SER A 5 -24.22 -2.88 25.93
C SER A 5 -24.64 -4.33 25.70
N ASP A 6 -24.97 -4.68 24.47
CA ASP A 6 -25.35 -6.03 24.03
C ASP A 6 -24.15 -6.95 23.83
N ILE A 7 -22.96 -6.38 23.59
CA ILE A 7 -21.68 -7.09 23.50
C ILE A 7 -20.95 -7.00 24.85
N LYS A 8 -20.39 -8.10 25.33
CA LYS A 8 -19.53 -8.16 26.53
C LYS A 8 -18.17 -8.78 26.22
N THR A 9 -18.13 -9.75 25.31
CA THR A 9 -16.96 -10.54 24.98
C THR A 9 -16.66 -10.47 23.49
N ILE A 10 -15.42 -10.10 23.13
CA ILE A 10 -14.99 -9.93 21.75
C ILE A 10 -13.81 -10.86 21.46
N LEU A 11 -13.91 -11.63 20.38
CA LEU A 11 -12.81 -12.42 19.84
C LEU A 11 -12.07 -11.62 18.76
N LEU A 12 -10.82 -11.26 19.01
CA LEU A 12 -9.92 -10.65 18.05
C LEU A 12 -9.09 -11.73 17.35
N ILE A 13 -9.04 -11.68 16.02
CA ILE A 13 -8.22 -12.59 15.20
C ILE A 13 -6.95 -11.87 14.77
N GLY A 14 -5.78 -12.39 15.17
CA GLY A 14 -4.47 -11.88 14.78
C GLY A 14 -4.08 -12.26 13.34
N SER A 15 -2.89 -11.85 12.91
CA SER A 15 -2.39 -12.10 11.56
C SER A 15 -1.68 -13.44 11.37
N GLY A 16 -1.25 -14.09 12.45
CA GLY A 16 -0.37 -15.26 12.38
C GLY A 16 1.09 -14.85 12.11
N PRO A 17 1.89 -15.76 11.54
CA PRO A 17 3.33 -15.53 11.35
C PRO A 17 3.60 -14.37 10.39
N ILE A 18 4.75 -13.72 10.60
CA ILE A 18 5.25 -12.66 9.73
C ILE A 18 5.64 -13.24 8.37
N VAL A 19 5.08 -12.66 7.29
CA VAL A 19 5.41 -12.99 5.90
C VAL A 19 5.56 -11.71 5.08
N ILE A 20 6.19 -11.79 3.91
CA ILE A 20 6.23 -10.65 2.97
C ILE A 20 4.79 -10.22 2.65
N GLY A 21 4.49 -8.93 2.83
CA GLY A 21 3.16 -8.36 2.64
C GLY A 21 2.23 -8.44 3.85
N GLN A 22 2.58 -9.17 4.91
CA GLN A 22 1.82 -9.23 6.15
C GLN A 22 2.75 -9.37 7.36
N ALA A 23 3.11 -8.23 7.96
CA ALA A 23 4.19 -8.17 8.95
C ALA A 23 3.76 -7.51 10.28
N CYS A 24 4.69 -6.79 10.91
CA CYS A 24 4.60 -6.32 12.29
C CYS A 24 3.47 -5.28 12.50
N GLU A 25 2.97 -4.67 11.44
CA GLU A 25 1.84 -3.73 11.47
C GLU A 25 0.60 -4.32 12.13
N PHE A 26 0.40 -5.63 12.08
CA PHE A 26 -0.75 -6.31 12.68
C PHE A 26 -0.55 -6.68 14.14
N ASP A 27 0.69 -6.89 14.61
CA ASP A 27 0.95 -6.93 16.06
C ASP A 27 0.72 -5.56 16.69
N TYR A 28 1.23 -4.50 16.04
CA TYR A 28 0.96 -3.12 16.43
C TYR A 28 -0.56 -2.84 16.49
N SER A 29 -1.29 -3.16 15.43
CA SER A 29 -2.73 -2.88 15.34
C SER A 29 -3.55 -3.74 16.31
N GLY A 30 -3.26 -5.03 16.38
CA GLY A 30 -3.89 -5.96 17.32
C GLY A 30 -3.68 -5.54 18.77
N THR A 31 -2.45 -5.15 19.14
CA THR A 31 -2.14 -4.64 20.48
C THR A 31 -2.95 -3.39 20.82
N GLN A 32 -3.05 -2.44 19.88
CA GLN A 32 -3.85 -1.22 20.06
C GLN A 32 -5.34 -1.53 20.24
N ALA A 33 -5.87 -2.46 19.45
CA ALA A 33 -7.27 -2.88 19.54
C ALA A 33 -7.57 -3.59 20.88
N VAL A 34 -6.72 -4.51 21.33
CA VAL A 34 -6.89 -5.18 22.64
C VAL A 34 -6.91 -4.14 23.77
N LYS A 35 -5.96 -3.19 23.77
CA LYS A 35 -5.92 -2.11 24.76
C LYS A 35 -7.18 -1.26 24.74
N ALA A 36 -7.62 -0.84 23.54
CA ALA A 36 -8.82 -0.03 23.36
C ALA A 36 -10.07 -0.73 23.93
N LEU A 37 -10.28 -1.99 23.59
CA LEU A 37 -11.46 -2.74 24.02
C LEU A 37 -11.45 -3.00 25.54
N LYS A 38 -10.28 -3.24 26.14
CA LYS A 38 -10.15 -3.39 27.59
C LYS A 38 -10.32 -2.09 28.36
N GLU A 39 -9.83 -0.96 27.84
CA GLU A 39 -10.12 0.37 28.39
C GLU A 39 -11.63 0.61 28.48
N GLU A 40 -12.37 0.14 27.47
CA GLU A 40 -13.83 0.19 27.45
C GLU A 40 -14.50 -0.91 28.28
N GLY A 41 -13.76 -1.82 28.93
CA GLY A 41 -14.30 -2.84 29.82
C GLY A 41 -14.98 -4.02 29.11
N TYR A 42 -14.54 -4.38 27.90
CA TYR A 42 -14.90 -5.64 27.25
C TYR A 42 -13.96 -6.76 27.70
N LYS A 43 -14.47 -7.99 27.77
CA LYS A 43 -13.63 -9.19 27.85
C LYS A 43 -13.07 -9.46 26.45
N VAL A 44 -11.75 -9.47 26.31
CA VAL A 44 -11.08 -9.69 25.03
C VAL A 44 -10.46 -11.08 24.99
N ILE A 45 -10.90 -11.88 24.03
CA ILE A 45 -10.26 -13.13 23.64
C ILE A 45 -9.40 -12.83 22.42
N LEU A 46 -8.17 -13.32 22.43
CA LEU A 46 -7.26 -13.16 21.32
C LEU A 46 -6.80 -14.52 20.81
N VAL A 47 -6.73 -14.68 19.49
CA VAL A 47 -6.05 -15.80 18.85
C VAL A 47 -5.01 -15.31 17.85
N ASN A 48 -3.76 -15.74 18.03
CA ASN A 48 -2.68 -15.47 17.09
C ASN A 48 -1.62 -16.57 17.20
N SER A 49 -1.30 -17.24 16.08
CA SER A 49 -0.31 -18.32 16.07
C SER A 49 1.14 -17.85 16.19
N ASN A 50 1.41 -16.55 16.07
CA ASN A 50 2.76 -15.99 16.20
C ASN A 50 3.11 -15.72 17.68
N PRO A 51 4.05 -16.46 18.28
CA PRO A 51 4.42 -16.28 19.68
C PRO A 51 5.31 -15.06 19.93
N ALA A 52 5.86 -14.45 18.88
CA ALA A 52 6.77 -13.31 18.97
C ALA A 52 6.04 -11.97 18.85
N THR A 53 4.84 -11.87 19.40
CA THR A 53 3.99 -10.67 19.32
C THR A 53 3.64 -10.13 20.70
N ILE A 54 3.64 -8.81 20.84
CA ILE A 54 3.21 -8.16 22.09
C ILE A 54 1.73 -8.42 22.34
N MET A 55 0.92 -8.51 21.28
CA MET A 55 -0.50 -8.80 21.43
C MET A 55 -0.76 -10.14 22.14
N THR A 56 0.15 -11.11 22.01
CA THR A 56 0.06 -12.42 22.69
C THR A 56 0.62 -12.46 24.10
N ASP A 57 1.07 -11.33 24.65
CA ASP A 57 1.52 -11.30 26.04
C ASP A 57 0.35 -11.66 26.99
N PRO A 58 0.59 -12.51 28.01
CA PRO A 58 -0.48 -13.03 28.88
C PRO A 58 -1.30 -11.95 29.61
N GLU A 59 -0.70 -10.79 29.86
CA GLU A 59 -1.33 -9.69 30.59
C GLU A 59 -2.23 -8.82 29.70
N LEU A 60 -2.12 -8.95 28.38
CA LEU A 60 -2.76 -8.03 27.46
C LEU A 60 -4.23 -8.35 27.25
N ALA A 61 -4.60 -9.58 26.87
CA ALA A 61 -5.98 -10.02 26.69
C ALA A 61 -6.48 -10.83 27.91
N ASP A 62 -7.79 -11.05 28.03
CA ASP A 62 -8.35 -11.87 29.11
C ASP A 62 -8.19 -13.37 28.85
N ALA A 63 -8.16 -13.77 27.57
CA ALA A 63 -7.83 -15.12 27.15
C ALA A 63 -7.00 -15.06 25.86
N THR A 64 -5.75 -15.55 25.90
CA THR A 64 -4.84 -15.56 24.76
C THR A 64 -4.60 -16.98 24.27
N TYR A 65 -4.84 -17.20 22.98
CA TYR A 65 -4.66 -18.47 22.28
C TYR A 65 -3.52 -18.37 21.27
N ILE A 66 -2.42 -19.06 21.53
CA ILE A 66 -1.34 -19.25 20.56
C ILE A 66 -1.63 -20.54 19.80
N GLU A 67 -2.59 -20.46 18.88
CA GLU A 67 -3.16 -21.60 18.14
C GLU A 67 -3.23 -21.29 16.64
N PRO A 68 -3.28 -22.31 15.75
CA PRO A 68 -3.43 -22.09 14.31
C PRO A 68 -4.67 -21.27 13.97
N ILE A 69 -4.51 -20.26 13.11
CA ILE A 69 -5.61 -19.40 12.67
C ILE A 69 -6.35 -20.08 11.51
N THR A 70 -7.15 -21.09 11.83
CA THR A 70 -7.99 -21.80 10.87
C THR A 70 -9.42 -21.91 11.39
N PRO A 71 -10.44 -22.01 10.51
CA PRO A 71 -11.84 -22.10 10.95
C PRO A 71 -12.09 -23.19 12.00
N TYR A 72 -11.39 -24.32 11.89
CA TYR A 72 -11.48 -25.42 12.85
C TYR A 72 -11.05 -25.01 14.26
N PHE A 73 -9.86 -24.43 14.42
CA PHE A 73 -9.36 -24.02 15.74
C PHE A 73 -10.14 -22.83 16.29
N ILE A 74 -10.55 -21.91 15.42
CA ILE A 74 -11.39 -20.78 15.84
C ILE A 74 -12.75 -21.25 16.33
N GLU A 75 -13.40 -22.22 15.68
CA GLU A 75 -14.65 -22.81 16.17
C GLU A 75 -14.45 -23.46 17.56
N LYS A 76 -13.31 -24.12 17.81
CA LYS A 76 -13.00 -24.67 19.15
C LYS A 76 -12.88 -23.59 20.22
N ILE A 77 -12.28 -22.45 19.89
CA ILE A 77 -12.19 -21.29 20.78
C ILE A 77 -13.58 -20.71 21.02
N ILE A 78 -14.39 -20.53 19.97
CA ILE A 78 -15.78 -20.07 20.08
C ILE A 78 -16.60 -21.00 20.99
N GLN A 79 -16.46 -22.32 20.83
CA GLN A 79 -17.15 -23.31 21.68
C GLN A 79 -16.82 -23.14 23.16
N LYS A 80 -15.56 -22.86 23.49
CA LYS A 80 -15.08 -22.72 24.87
C LYS A 80 -15.41 -21.36 25.47
N GLU A 81 -15.16 -20.28 24.73
CA GLU A 81 -15.21 -18.92 25.26
C GLU A 81 -16.54 -18.21 25.03
N GLN A 82 -17.35 -18.69 24.07
CA GLN A 82 -18.66 -18.13 23.70
C GLN A 82 -18.62 -16.59 23.53
N PRO A 83 -17.77 -16.04 22.64
CA PRO A 83 -17.72 -14.61 22.38
C PRO A 83 -19.06 -14.10 21.83
N ASP A 84 -19.41 -12.84 22.08
CA ASP A 84 -20.61 -12.22 21.49
C ASP A 84 -20.32 -11.72 20.06
N ALA A 85 -19.07 -11.26 19.84
CA ALA A 85 -18.65 -10.71 18.56
C ALA A 85 -17.22 -11.11 18.17
N ILE A 86 -16.91 -11.04 16.87
CA ILE A 86 -15.57 -11.15 16.30
C ILE A 86 -15.19 -9.83 15.65
N LEU A 87 -13.95 -9.38 15.91
CA LEU A 87 -13.31 -8.24 15.24
C LEU A 87 -12.24 -8.76 14.26
N PRO A 88 -12.53 -8.87 12.95
CA PRO A 88 -11.63 -9.48 11.98
C PRO A 88 -10.71 -8.47 11.25
N THR A 89 -10.86 -7.18 11.52
CA THR A 89 -10.22 -6.10 10.75
C THR A 89 -8.81 -5.74 11.22
N MET A 90 -8.25 -6.47 12.20
CA MET A 90 -6.97 -6.18 12.85
C MET A 90 -5.83 -7.14 12.48
N GLY A 91 -6.14 -8.27 11.82
CA GLY A 91 -5.19 -9.35 11.54
C GLY A 91 -4.90 -9.58 10.06
N GLY A 92 -4.92 -8.51 9.25
CA GLY A 92 -4.61 -8.59 7.83
C GLY A 92 -5.54 -9.51 7.05
N GLN A 93 -5.02 -10.14 5.99
CA GLN A 93 -5.81 -11.02 5.12
C GLN A 93 -6.18 -12.32 5.83
N THR A 94 -5.29 -12.84 6.68
CA THR A 94 -5.53 -14.08 7.43
C THR A 94 -6.81 -13.98 8.27
N ALA A 95 -7.00 -12.86 8.98
CA ALA A 95 -8.18 -12.65 9.80
C ALA A 95 -9.47 -12.50 8.98
N LEU A 96 -9.45 -11.72 7.89
CA LEU A 96 -10.59 -11.56 6.99
C LEU A 96 -11.01 -12.89 6.36
N ASN A 97 -10.08 -13.62 5.75
CA ASN A 97 -10.36 -14.92 5.12
C ASN A 97 -10.93 -15.92 6.12
N THR A 98 -10.39 -15.95 7.33
CA THR A 98 -10.86 -16.84 8.39
C THR A 98 -12.27 -16.48 8.83
N ALA A 99 -12.58 -15.18 9.01
CA ALA A 99 -13.92 -14.73 9.36
C ALA A 99 -14.96 -15.04 8.28
N ILE A 100 -14.60 -14.88 7.00
CA ILE A 100 -15.47 -15.24 5.87
C ILE A 100 -15.70 -16.75 5.84
N ALA A 101 -14.66 -17.58 6.01
CA ALA A 101 -14.80 -19.04 6.03
C ALA A 101 -15.66 -19.53 7.22
N LEU A 102 -15.57 -18.88 8.39
CA LEU A 102 -16.45 -19.15 9.53
C LEU A 102 -17.91 -18.77 9.25
N ASN A 103 -18.13 -17.68 8.51
CA ASN A 103 -19.47 -17.29 8.08
C ASN A 103 -20.05 -18.29 7.08
N GLU A 104 -19.27 -18.68 6.07
CA GLU A 104 -19.68 -19.60 4.99
C GLU A 104 -19.94 -21.02 5.50
N SER A 105 -19.20 -21.47 6.51
CA SER A 105 -19.47 -22.74 7.19
C SER A 105 -20.70 -22.71 8.11
N GLY A 106 -21.32 -21.54 8.31
CA GLY A 106 -22.46 -21.36 9.21
C GLY A 106 -22.10 -21.33 10.70
N VAL A 107 -20.81 -21.34 11.05
CA VAL A 107 -20.34 -21.32 12.45
C VAL A 107 -20.80 -20.06 13.17
N LEU A 108 -20.71 -18.89 12.51
CA LEU A 108 -21.14 -17.63 13.14
C LEU A 108 -22.63 -17.67 13.50
N ASN A 109 -23.48 -18.13 12.58
CA ASN A 109 -24.92 -18.27 12.83
C ASN A 109 -25.23 -19.32 13.91
N LYS A 110 -24.51 -20.45 13.90
CA LYS A 110 -24.67 -21.54 14.88
C LYS A 110 -24.42 -21.09 16.32
N TYR A 111 -23.47 -20.18 16.53
CA TYR A 111 -23.11 -19.67 17.87
C TYR A 111 -23.62 -18.25 18.14
N GLY A 112 -24.37 -17.65 17.23
CA GLY A 112 -24.92 -16.30 17.40
C GLY A 112 -23.84 -15.20 17.43
N ILE A 113 -22.74 -15.38 16.69
CA ILE A 113 -21.59 -14.47 16.68
C ILE A 113 -21.82 -13.33 15.69
N GLU A 114 -21.65 -12.09 16.14
CA GLU A 114 -21.67 -10.93 15.25
C GLU A 114 -20.26 -10.59 14.72
N LEU A 115 -20.16 -10.19 13.44
CA LEU A 115 -18.94 -9.55 12.92
C LEU A 115 -19.05 -8.03 13.09
N ILE A 116 -18.13 -7.45 13.87
CA ILE A 116 -18.04 -6.01 14.11
C ILE A 116 -16.87 -5.37 13.35
N GLY A 117 -16.94 -4.05 13.13
CA GLY A 117 -15.98 -3.27 12.35
C GLY A 117 -16.20 -3.37 10.83
N ALA A 118 -16.24 -4.59 10.28
CA ALA A 118 -16.58 -4.82 8.87
C ALA A 118 -17.53 -6.01 8.70
N LYS A 119 -18.62 -5.79 7.96
CA LYS A 119 -19.61 -6.82 7.63
C LYS A 119 -19.11 -7.72 6.50
N VAL A 120 -19.63 -8.95 6.42
CA VAL A 120 -19.32 -9.92 5.35
C VAL A 120 -19.47 -9.31 3.97
N ASP A 121 -20.57 -8.60 3.73
CA ASP A 121 -20.86 -7.99 2.43
C ASP A 121 -19.84 -6.91 2.07
N SER A 122 -19.40 -6.11 3.06
CA SER A 122 -18.39 -5.08 2.86
C SER A 122 -17.03 -5.68 2.52
N ILE A 123 -16.64 -6.74 3.24
CA ILE A 123 -15.40 -7.48 2.96
C ILE A 123 -15.45 -8.06 1.54
N ARG A 124 -16.53 -8.77 1.18
CA ARG A 124 -16.68 -9.36 -0.16
C ARG A 124 -16.70 -8.32 -1.28
N LYS A 125 -17.40 -7.20 -1.08
CA LYS A 125 -17.44 -6.09 -2.04
C LYS A 125 -16.05 -5.49 -2.29
N ALA A 126 -15.22 -5.38 -1.26
CA ALA A 126 -13.87 -4.82 -1.38
C ALA A 126 -12.88 -5.81 -2.01
N GLU A 127 -12.90 -7.07 -1.55
CA GLU A 127 -11.92 -8.10 -1.91
C GLU A 127 -12.18 -8.71 -3.31
N SER A 128 -13.45 -8.74 -3.75
CA SER A 128 -13.79 -9.19 -5.11
C SER A 128 -13.63 -8.04 -6.09
N ARG A 129 -12.67 -8.17 -7.01
CA ARG A 129 -12.42 -7.19 -8.08
C ARG A 129 -13.68 -6.87 -8.90
N GLU A 130 -14.50 -7.87 -9.19
CA GLU A 130 -15.75 -7.70 -9.94
C GLU A 130 -16.76 -6.87 -9.14
N LEU A 131 -17.00 -7.24 -7.88
CA LEU A 131 -17.95 -6.54 -7.02
C LEU A 131 -17.47 -5.11 -6.73
N PHE A 132 -16.17 -4.92 -6.58
CA PHE A 132 -15.56 -3.60 -6.40
C PHE A 132 -15.77 -2.74 -7.64
N ASN A 133 -15.44 -3.23 -8.84
CA ASN A 133 -15.64 -2.50 -10.09
C ASN A 133 -17.13 -2.14 -10.31
N ASN A 134 -18.05 -3.08 -10.05
CA ASN A 134 -19.48 -2.83 -10.12
C ASN A 134 -19.91 -1.75 -9.12
N SER A 135 -19.35 -1.76 -7.91
CA SER A 135 -19.58 -0.75 -6.88
C SER A 135 -19.08 0.62 -7.31
N MET A 136 -17.87 0.71 -7.88
CA MET A 136 -17.29 1.98 -8.36
C MET A 136 -18.10 2.57 -9.52
N ASN A 137 -18.49 1.73 -10.49
CA ASN A 137 -19.35 2.13 -11.60
C ASN A 137 -20.69 2.69 -11.12
N LYS A 138 -21.31 2.06 -10.11
CA LYS A 138 -22.58 2.52 -9.51
C LYS A 138 -22.49 3.93 -8.92
N ILE A 139 -21.35 4.29 -8.33
CA ILE A 139 -21.11 5.63 -7.74
C ILE A 139 -20.44 6.62 -8.69
N GLY A 140 -20.27 6.24 -9.96
CA GLY A 140 -19.67 7.08 -11.01
C GLY A 140 -18.18 7.34 -10.81
N LEU A 141 -17.46 6.41 -10.19
CA LEU A 141 -16.00 6.45 -10.08
C LEU A 141 -15.38 5.49 -11.09
N GLU A 142 -14.29 5.94 -11.72
CA GLU A 142 -13.58 5.14 -12.71
C GLU A 142 -12.63 4.14 -12.04
N THR A 143 -12.65 2.90 -12.54
CA THR A 143 -11.61 1.89 -12.29
C THR A 143 -10.83 1.65 -13.58
N ALA A 144 -9.70 0.94 -13.48
CA ALA A 144 -8.98 0.49 -14.66
C ALA A 144 -9.94 -0.27 -15.60
N LYS A 145 -10.03 0.18 -16.85
CA LYS A 145 -10.82 -0.48 -17.89
C LYS A 145 -10.17 -1.81 -18.26
N GLY A 146 -10.91 -2.90 -18.19
CA GLY A 146 -10.46 -4.20 -18.66
C GLY A 146 -11.59 -5.03 -19.25
N GLN A 147 -11.25 -5.86 -20.22
CA GLN A 147 -12.19 -6.75 -20.90
C GLN A 147 -11.54 -8.09 -21.21
N PHE A 148 -12.26 -9.18 -20.92
CA PHE A 148 -11.93 -10.50 -21.45
C PHE A 148 -12.36 -10.58 -22.91
N VAL A 149 -11.45 -11.05 -23.76
CA VAL A 149 -11.66 -11.25 -25.18
C VAL A 149 -11.28 -12.67 -25.58
N ASN A 150 -12.00 -13.23 -26.53
CA ASN A 150 -11.80 -14.57 -27.06
C ASN A 150 -11.35 -14.57 -28.53
N THR A 151 -11.40 -13.41 -29.20
CA THR A 151 -10.94 -13.24 -30.58
C THR A 151 -10.09 -11.99 -30.73
N TYR A 152 -9.19 -11.97 -31.72
CA TYR A 152 -8.42 -10.77 -32.04
C TYR A 152 -9.33 -9.61 -32.48
N LYS A 153 -10.49 -9.90 -33.06
CA LYS A 153 -11.45 -8.87 -33.45
C LYS A 153 -12.06 -8.16 -32.23
N GLU A 154 -12.46 -8.90 -31.22
CA GLU A 154 -12.90 -8.34 -29.93
C GLU A 154 -11.79 -7.52 -29.26
N ALA A 155 -10.55 -8.01 -29.32
CA ALA A 155 -9.38 -7.28 -28.82
C ALA A 155 -9.20 -5.94 -29.54
N GLN A 156 -9.31 -5.93 -30.88
CA GLN A 156 -9.19 -4.75 -31.71
C GLN A 156 -10.30 -3.72 -31.40
N ASP A 157 -11.54 -4.18 -31.27
CA ASP A 157 -12.68 -3.31 -30.97
C ASP A 157 -12.55 -2.68 -29.56
N PHE A 158 -11.90 -3.38 -28.62
CA PHE A 158 -11.62 -2.87 -27.28
C PHE A 158 -10.45 -1.88 -27.26
N ILE A 159 -9.33 -2.18 -27.94
CA ILE A 159 -8.17 -1.28 -27.94
C ILE A 159 -8.46 0.06 -28.61
N ASP A 160 -9.32 0.07 -29.64
CA ASP A 160 -9.77 1.31 -30.30
C ASP A 160 -10.57 2.22 -29.34
N GLN A 161 -11.10 1.69 -28.23
CA GLN A 161 -11.82 2.45 -27.21
C GLN A 161 -10.91 2.96 -26.07
N ILE A 162 -9.88 2.19 -25.70
CA ILE A 162 -9.07 2.47 -24.50
C ILE A 162 -7.69 3.05 -24.81
N GLY A 163 -7.16 2.81 -26.02
CA GLY A 163 -5.83 3.25 -26.44
C GLY A 163 -4.68 2.52 -25.73
N PHE A 164 -3.45 2.92 -26.05
CA PHE A 164 -2.21 2.37 -25.48
C PHE A 164 -1.63 3.24 -24.35
N PRO A 165 -0.81 2.67 -23.45
CA PRO A 165 -0.44 1.25 -23.37
C PRO A 165 -1.48 0.37 -22.68
N VAL A 166 -1.47 -0.94 -22.98
CA VAL A 166 -2.36 -1.94 -22.35
C VAL A 166 -1.60 -3.15 -21.86
N ILE A 167 -2.09 -3.76 -20.78
CA ILE A 167 -1.60 -5.01 -20.24
C ILE A 167 -2.46 -6.15 -20.80
N ILE A 168 -1.80 -7.16 -21.36
CA ILE A 168 -2.42 -8.32 -22.00
C ILE A 168 -2.08 -9.55 -21.16
N ARG A 169 -3.10 -10.23 -20.64
CA ARG A 169 -2.96 -11.37 -19.71
C ARG A 169 -3.78 -12.57 -20.18
N PRO A 170 -3.13 -13.65 -20.66
CA PRO A 170 -3.84 -14.86 -21.07
C PRO A 170 -4.48 -15.57 -19.87
N SER A 171 -5.73 -15.98 -20.02
CA SER A 171 -6.46 -16.69 -18.97
C SER A 171 -5.85 -18.07 -18.70
N PHE A 172 -5.88 -18.53 -17.45
CA PHE A 172 -5.41 -19.85 -17.02
C PHE A 172 -3.93 -20.17 -17.37
N THR A 173 -3.10 -19.13 -17.49
CA THR A 173 -1.63 -19.27 -17.63
C THR A 173 -0.93 -18.90 -16.33
N LEU A 174 0.22 -19.53 -16.04
CA LEU A 174 1.03 -19.21 -14.87
C LEU A 174 2.15 -18.23 -15.23
N GLY A 175 2.52 -17.35 -14.29
CA GLY A 175 3.69 -16.48 -14.39
C GLY A 175 3.65 -15.45 -15.53
N GLY A 176 2.46 -15.08 -16.03
CA GLY A 176 2.34 -14.13 -17.15
C GLY A 176 2.71 -14.70 -18.52
N THR A 177 2.85 -16.02 -18.63
CA THR A 177 3.23 -16.71 -19.87
C THR A 177 2.26 -16.36 -21.00
N GLY A 178 2.81 -15.83 -22.10
CA GLY A 178 2.02 -15.41 -23.27
C GLY A 178 1.47 -13.98 -23.20
N GLY A 179 1.54 -13.32 -22.05
CA GLY A 179 1.12 -11.93 -21.86
C GLY A 179 2.21 -10.90 -22.17
N GLY A 180 1.93 -9.63 -21.92
CA GLY A 180 2.86 -8.51 -22.16
C GLY A 180 2.20 -7.15 -21.99
N ILE A 181 2.99 -6.08 -22.08
CA ILE A 181 2.49 -4.70 -22.16
C ILE A 181 2.66 -4.26 -23.61
N ALA A 182 1.57 -3.92 -24.28
CA ALA A 182 1.61 -3.37 -25.63
C ALA A 182 1.60 -1.84 -25.58
N TYR A 183 2.54 -1.20 -26.28
CA TYR A 183 2.62 0.24 -26.45
C TYR A 183 2.12 0.71 -27.81
N ASN A 184 1.96 -0.21 -28.76
CA ASN A 184 1.52 0.04 -30.12
C ASN A 184 0.76 -1.17 -30.69
N TYR A 185 0.14 -0.99 -31.87
CA TYR A 185 -0.67 -2.04 -32.51
C TYR A 185 0.13 -3.28 -32.90
N GLU A 186 1.40 -3.14 -33.28
CA GLU A 186 2.23 -4.28 -33.69
C GLU A 186 2.52 -5.20 -32.49
N GLU A 187 2.92 -4.62 -31.36
CA GLU A 187 3.08 -5.36 -30.10
C GLU A 187 1.76 -5.96 -29.63
N PHE A 188 0.66 -5.21 -29.75
CA PHE A 188 -0.66 -5.65 -29.37
C PHE A 188 -1.11 -6.90 -30.15
N GLU A 189 -1.00 -6.87 -31.48
CA GLU A 189 -1.33 -8.01 -32.33
C GLU A 189 -0.52 -9.25 -31.94
N ASN A 190 0.78 -9.07 -31.77
CA ASN A 190 1.68 -10.14 -31.37
C ASN A 190 1.30 -10.74 -30.00
N PHE A 191 1.08 -9.90 -28.99
CA PHE A 191 0.76 -10.34 -27.64
C PHE A 191 -0.65 -10.94 -27.51
N VAL A 192 -1.66 -10.39 -28.19
CA VAL A 192 -3.02 -10.95 -28.17
C VAL A 192 -3.06 -12.30 -28.88
N ASN A 193 -2.49 -12.42 -30.08
CA ASN A 193 -2.48 -13.69 -30.82
C ASN A 193 -1.71 -14.78 -30.06
N ARG A 194 -0.54 -14.41 -29.51
CA ARG A 194 0.23 -15.31 -28.63
C ARG A 194 -0.58 -15.69 -27.40
N GLY A 195 -1.25 -14.73 -26.77
CA GLY A 195 -2.04 -14.93 -25.57
C GLY A 195 -3.22 -15.86 -25.79
N LEU A 196 -3.99 -15.65 -26.87
CA LEU A 196 -5.12 -16.51 -27.24
C LEU A 196 -4.65 -17.94 -27.51
N THR A 197 -3.53 -18.11 -28.21
CA THR A 197 -2.93 -19.43 -28.49
C THR A 197 -2.41 -20.12 -27.22
N THR A 198 -1.85 -19.35 -26.28
CA THR A 198 -1.25 -19.88 -25.04
C THR A 198 -2.29 -20.22 -23.98
N SER A 199 -3.41 -19.48 -23.96
CA SER A 199 -4.50 -19.71 -23.02
C SER A 199 -5.20 -21.06 -23.29
N PRO A 200 -5.29 -21.97 -22.30
CA PRO A 200 -6.02 -23.24 -22.43
C PRO A 200 -7.50 -23.09 -22.80
N VAL A 201 -8.08 -21.92 -22.53
CA VAL A 201 -9.48 -21.58 -22.80
C VAL A 201 -9.67 -20.58 -23.94
N ASN A 202 -8.61 -20.31 -24.73
CA ASN A 202 -8.61 -19.32 -25.82
C ASN A 202 -9.22 -17.96 -25.39
N GLN A 203 -8.71 -17.39 -24.29
CA GLN A 203 -9.20 -16.14 -23.72
C GLN A 203 -8.04 -15.30 -23.18
N VAL A 204 -8.14 -13.98 -23.33
CA VAL A 204 -7.16 -13.01 -22.86
C VAL A 204 -7.88 -11.86 -22.17
N LEU A 205 -7.38 -11.41 -21.04
CA LEU A 205 -7.76 -10.15 -20.42
C LEU A 205 -6.89 -9.04 -20.97
N ILE A 206 -7.50 -8.00 -21.55
CA ILE A 206 -6.83 -6.76 -21.93
C ILE A 206 -7.24 -5.70 -20.91
N GLU A 207 -6.29 -4.95 -20.37
CA GLU A 207 -6.54 -3.92 -19.37
C GLU A 207 -5.72 -2.66 -19.69
N GLU A 208 -6.29 -1.48 -19.44
CA GLU A 208 -5.54 -0.23 -19.59
C GLU A 208 -4.32 -0.23 -18.65
N SER A 209 -3.15 0.13 -19.18
CA SER A 209 -1.95 0.22 -18.37
C SER A 209 -1.90 1.58 -17.68
N LEU A 210 -1.85 1.55 -16.35
CA LEU A 210 -1.66 2.74 -15.53
C LEU A 210 -0.19 2.92 -15.13
N ILE A 211 0.72 2.14 -15.72
CA ILE A 211 2.15 2.21 -15.40
C ILE A 211 2.67 3.63 -15.63
N GLY A 212 3.42 4.15 -14.65
CA GLY A 212 3.96 5.50 -14.71
C GLY A 212 2.99 6.60 -14.26
N TRP A 213 1.72 6.28 -13.96
CA TRP A 213 0.83 7.25 -13.31
C TRP A 213 1.26 7.47 -11.86
N LYS A 214 0.85 8.61 -11.28
CA LYS A 214 1.08 8.89 -9.87
C LYS A 214 0.18 8.02 -9.02
N GLU A 215 0.72 7.45 -7.95
CA GLU A 215 -0.03 6.59 -7.04
C GLU A 215 -0.20 7.26 -5.68
N PHE A 216 -1.44 7.30 -5.20
CA PHE A 216 -1.83 7.94 -3.95
C PHE A 216 -2.62 6.99 -3.08
N GLU A 217 -2.45 7.11 -1.78
CA GLU A 217 -3.24 6.39 -0.78
C GLU A 217 -3.88 7.37 0.18
N LEU A 218 -5.15 7.17 0.51
CA LEU A 218 -5.83 7.87 1.58
C LEU A 218 -6.21 6.89 2.68
N GLU A 219 -5.71 7.14 3.88
CA GLU A 219 -6.19 6.48 5.09
C GLU A 219 -7.40 7.23 5.60
N VAL A 220 -8.55 6.57 5.63
CA VAL A 220 -9.84 7.17 5.96
C VAL A 220 -10.48 6.46 7.14
N MET A 221 -11.33 7.17 7.87
CA MET A 221 -12.24 6.57 8.85
C MET A 221 -13.67 7.07 8.67
N ARG A 222 -14.61 6.17 9.01
CA ARG A 222 -16.04 6.44 9.04
C ARG A 222 -16.67 5.80 10.26
N ASP A 223 -17.64 6.49 10.85
CA ASP A 223 -18.43 5.98 11.98
C ASP A 223 -19.92 5.83 11.64
N SER A 224 -20.69 5.33 12.62
CA SER A 224 -22.12 5.06 12.48
C SER A 224 -22.99 6.30 12.27
N ASN A 225 -22.46 7.50 12.55
CA ASN A 225 -23.13 8.77 12.30
C ASN A 225 -22.82 9.35 10.91
N ASP A 226 -22.12 8.59 10.06
CA ASP A 226 -21.59 9.05 8.77
C ASP A 226 -20.54 10.18 8.88
N ASN A 227 -19.94 10.37 10.07
CA ASN A 227 -18.76 11.22 10.16
C ASN A 227 -17.65 10.57 9.35
N PHE A 228 -16.93 11.37 8.56
CA PHE A 228 -15.87 10.92 7.67
C PHE A 228 -14.66 11.84 7.78
N VAL A 229 -13.48 11.26 7.97
CA VAL A 229 -12.21 11.97 8.07
C VAL A 229 -11.13 11.28 7.26
N VAL A 230 -10.29 12.06 6.58
CA VAL A 230 -9.02 11.60 6.03
C VAL A 230 -7.93 11.79 7.07
N ILE A 231 -7.32 10.70 7.50
CA ILE A 231 -6.26 10.72 8.52
C ILE A 231 -4.92 11.07 7.92
N CYS A 232 -4.60 10.48 6.77
CA CYS A 232 -3.33 10.70 6.12
C CYS A 232 -3.49 10.56 4.61
N SER A 233 -2.83 11.45 3.87
CA SER A 233 -2.58 11.30 2.45
C SER A 233 -1.14 10.87 2.23
N ILE A 234 -0.95 9.88 1.37
CA ILE A 234 0.35 9.31 1.04
C ILE A 234 0.52 9.44 -0.47
N GLU A 235 1.67 9.98 -0.89
CA GLU A 235 2.10 10.00 -2.28
C GLU A 235 3.25 9.03 -2.46
N ASN A 236 3.14 8.18 -3.47
CA ASN A 236 4.21 7.25 -3.82
C ASN A 236 5.26 8.00 -4.65
N PHE A 237 6.53 7.82 -4.27
CA PHE A 237 7.68 8.32 -5.02
C PHE A 237 7.90 7.48 -6.27
N ASP A 238 7.85 6.15 -6.13
CA ASP A 238 7.84 5.23 -7.25
C ASP A 238 6.43 5.22 -7.88
N PRO A 239 6.30 5.35 -9.20
CA PRO A 239 4.99 5.44 -9.83
C PRO A 239 4.27 4.10 -9.91
N MET A 240 3.00 4.14 -10.30
CA MET A 240 2.16 2.96 -10.58
C MET A 240 2.95 1.92 -11.40
N GLY A 241 2.88 0.67 -10.96
CA GLY A 241 3.65 -0.45 -11.49
C GLY A 241 4.60 -1.04 -10.45
N VAL A 242 4.97 -0.28 -9.43
CA VAL A 242 5.63 -0.76 -8.21
C VAL A 242 4.59 -0.80 -7.08
N HIS A 243 4.44 -1.93 -6.41
CA HIS A 243 3.50 -2.07 -5.30
C HIS A 243 3.83 -1.07 -4.19
N THR A 244 2.84 -0.38 -3.60
CA THR A 244 3.03 0.60 -2.50
C THR A 244 3.91 0.09 -1.33
N GLY A 245 3.87 -1.22 -1.08
CA GLY A 245 4.75 -1.95 -0.14
C GLY A 245 6.23 -1.89 -0.48
N ASP A 246 6.57 -1.96 -1.78
CA ASP A 246 7.90 -1.86 -2.34
C ASP A 246 8.22 -0.44 -2.87
N SER A 247 7.27 0.49 -2.82
CA SER A 247 7.50 1.89 -3.17
C SER A 247 8.08 2.67 -1.99
N ILE A 248 8.95 3.62 -2.30
CA ILE A 248 9.20 4.77 -1.42
C ILE A 248 7.92 5.60 -1.38
N THR A 249 7.50 6.02 -0.20
CA THR A 249 6.27 6.81 -0.05
C THR A 249 6.48 7.99 0.90
N VAL A 250 5.69 9.04 0.70
CA VAL A 250 5.81 10.31 1.41
C VAL A 250 4.45 10.74 1.96
N ALA A 251 4.43 11.22 3.19
CA ALA A 251 3.26 11.87 3.79
C ALA A 251 3.61 13.30 4.25
N PRO A 252 2.76 14.32 3.97
CA PRO A 252 1.50 14.23 3.22
C PRO A 252 1.75 14.09 1.70
N ALA A 253 0.70 14.05 0.89
CA ALA A 253 0.82 14.24 -0.56
C ALA A 253 1.45 15.62 -0.89
N GLN A 254 2.32 15.66 -1.91
CA GLN A 254 3.16 16.82 -2.27
C GLN A 254 2.71 17.48 -3.58
N THR A 255 2.30 16.70 -4.59
CA THR A 255 2.14 17.18 -5.98
C THR A 255 0.70 17.33 -6.46
N LEU A 256 -0.26 17.23 -5.53
CA LEU A 256 -1.67 17.51 -5.82
C LEU A 256 -1.98 18.98 -5.56
N SER A 257 -2.67 19.63 -6.50
CA SER A 257 -3.40 20.85 -6.18
C SER A 257 -4.52 20.55 -5.19
N ASP A 258 -4.94 21.53 -4.38
CA ASP A 258 -6.07 21.35 -3.46
C ASP A 258 -7.32 20.84 -4.20
N LYS A 259 -7.61 21.35 -5.41
CA LYS A 259 -8.73 20.84 -6.22
C LYS A 259 -8.62 19.36 -6.55
N GLN A 260 -7.42 18.85 -6.83
CA GLN A 260 -7.23 17.41 -7.06
C GLN A 260 -7.35 16.63 -5.76
N TYR A 261 -6.77 17.14 -4.67
CA TYR A 261 -6.89 16.54 -3.35
C TYR A 261 -8.35 16.40 -2.90
N GLN A 262 -9.16 17.46 -3.03
CA GLN A 262 -10.58 17.41 -2.69
C GLN A 262 -11.36 16.41 -3.55
N LYS A 263 -11.00 16.24 -4.84
CA LYS A 263 -11.60 15.19 -5.68
C LYS A 263 -11.26 13.78 -5.18
N LEU A 264 -10.01 13.54 -4.75
CA LEU A 264 -9.61 12.26 -4.15
C LEU A 264 -10.35 12.03 -2.83
N ARG A 265 -10.44 13.07 -1.99
CA ARG A 265 -11.16 13.03 -0.70
C ARG A 265 -12.64 12.71 -0.88
N ASP A 266 -13.31 13.38 -1.81
CA ASP A 266 -14.73 13.14 -2.12
C ASP A 266 -14.95 11.75 -2.71
N ALA A 267 -14.06 11.31 -3.60
CA ALA A 267 -14.07 9.94 -4.12
C ALA A 267 -13.91 8.93 -2.98
N ALA A 268 -12.96 9.14 -2.06
CA ALA A 268 -12.73 8.27 -0.93
C ALA A 268 -13.97 8.15 -0.02
N LYS A 269 -14.68 9.26 0.25
CA LYS A 269 -15.96 9.22 0.99
C LYS A 269 -17.00 8.37 0.27
N LYS A 270 -17.13 8.49 -1.06
CA LYS A 270 -18.08 7.68 -1.83
C LYS A 270 -17.70 6.20 -1.83
N VAL A 271 -16.41 5.87 -1.98
CA VAL A 271 -15.89 4.50 -1.97
C VAL A 271 -16.22 3.81 -0.65
N ILE A 272 -15.80 4.38 0.48
CA ILE A 272 -16.03 3.75 1.80
C ILE A 272 -17.52 3.57 2.11
N SER A 273 -18.35 4.52 1.66
CA SER A 273 -19.80 4.48 1.85
C SER A 273 -20.47 3.39 1.00
N GLU A 274 -20.11 3.23 -0.27
CA GLU A 274 -20.71 2.20 -1.15
C GLU A 274 -20.29 0.79 -0.76
N ILE A 275 -19.02 0.61 -0.39
CA ILE A 275 -18.55 -0.67 0.11
C ILE A 275 -19.22 -1.00 1.46
N GLY A 276 -19.64 0.02 2.22
CA GLY A 276 -20.45 -0.14 3.42
C GLY A 276 -19.60 -0.36 4.67
N VAL A 277 -18.38 0.17 4.72
CA VAL A 277 -17.62 0.22 5.98
C VAL A 277 -18.19 1.37 6.81
N GLU A 278 -18.89 1.01 7.88
CA GLU A 278 -19.64 1.95 8.74
C GLU A 278 -18.93 2.26 10.06
N THR A 279 -18.02 1.40 10.54
CA THR A 279 -17.45 1.52 11.89
C THR A 279 -15.97 1.15 11.91
N GLY A 280 -15.13 1.93 11.22
CA GLY A 280 -13.70 1.62 11.16
C GLY A 280 -12.90 2.45 10.17
N GLY A 281 -11.64 2.04 10.02
CA GLY A 281 -10.71 2.61 9.05
C GLY A 281 -10.52 1.74 7.82
N SER A 282 -10.23 2.38 6.69
CA SER A 282 -9.90 1.75 5.42
C SER A 282 -8.79 2.51 4.71
N ASN A 283 -7.98 1.79 3.95
CA ASN A 283 -7.02 2.37 3.00
C ASN A 283 -7.66 2.36 1.60
N ILE A 284 -7.61 3.50 0.89
CA ILE A 284 -8.10 3.61 -0.50
C ILE A 284 -6.96 4.09 -1.39
N GLN A 285 -6.74 3.38 -2.50
CA GLN A 285 -5.67 3.68 -3.44
C GLN A 285 -6.21 4.30 -4.73
N PHE A 286 -5.47 5.27 -5.25
CA PHE A 286 -5.80 6.01 -6.46
C PHE A 286 -4.60 6.11 -7.40
N ALA A 287 -4.85 6.01 -8.70
CA ALA A 287 -3.91 6.45 -9.72
C ALA A 287 -4.35 7.81 -10.29
N VAL A 288 -3.42 8.73 -10.46
CA VAL A 288 -3.65 10.05 -11.04
C VAL A 288 -2.75 10.24 -12.25
N ASN A 289 -3.36 10.50 -13.41
CA ASN A 289 -2.61 10.79 -14.61
C ASN A 289 -1.88 12.14 -14.45
N PRO A 290 -0.55 12.19 -14.58
CA PRO A 290 0.22 13.41 -14.35
C PRO A 290 -0.05 14.51 -15.38
N VAL A 291 -0.54 14.17 -16.57
CA VAL A 291 -0.81 15.11 -17.67
C VAL A 291 -2.25 15.62 -17.63
N THR A 292 -3.22 14.73 -17.47
CA THR A 292 -4.66 15.10 -17.57
C THR A 292 -5.33 15.33 -16.23
N GLY A 293 -4.74 14.82 -15.14
CA GLY A 293 -5.38 14.79 -13.83
C GLY A 293 -6.56 13.82 -13.72
N ARG A 294 -6.73 12.89 -14.67
CA ARG A 294 -7.71 11.77 -14.59
C ARG A 294 -7.40 10.94 -13.34
N ILE A 295 -8.42 10.65 -12.54
CA ILE A 295 -8.33 9.89 -11.29
C ILE A 295 -8.99 8.54 -11.51
N ILE A 296 -8.29 7.48 -11.14
CA ILE A 296 -8.79 6.10 -11.16
C ILE A 296 -8.69 5.54 -9.75
N VAL A 297 -9.76 4.89 -9.28
CA VAL A 297 -9.74 4.12 -8.03
C VAL A 297 -9.10 2.76 -8.32
N ILE A 298 -8.07 2.41 -7.55
CA ILE A 298 -7.34 1.15 -7.73
C ILE A 298 -7.97 0.07 -6.87
N GLU A 299 -8.05 0.26 -5.56
CA GLU A 299 -8.63 -0.69 -4.62
C GLU A 299 -8.99 0.00 -3.30
N MET A 300 -9.72 -0.72 -2.45
CA MET A 300 -9.90 -0.37 -1.04
C MET A 300 -9.67 -1.59 -0.16
N ASN A 301 -8.90 -1.41 0.91
CA ASN A 301 -8.69 -2.42 1.94
C ASN A 301 -9.62 -2.12 3.13
N PRO A 302 -10.66 -2.94 3.42
CA PRO A 302 -11.68 -2.68 4.44
C PRO A 302 -11.21 -3.07 5.86
N ARG A 303 -9.97 -2.74 6.19
CA ARG A 303 -9.27 -3.14 7.41
C ARG A 303 -8.10 -2.20 7.66
N VAL A 304 -7.46 -2.35 8.82
CA VAL A 304 -6.12 -1.78 9.00
C VAL A 304 -5.13 -2.45 8.04
N SER A 305 -4.09 -1.70 7.71
CA SER A 305 -3.06 -2.05 6.73
C SER A 305 -1.68 -1.59 7.23
N ARG A 306 -0.63 -1.99 6.50
CA ARG A 306 0.72 -1.41 6.67
C ARG A 306 0.69 0.11 6.52
N SER A 307 -0.05 0.62 5.53
CA SER A 307 -0.25 2.06 5.31
C SER A 307 -0.97 2.74 6.48
N SER A 308 -1.91 2.07 7.14
CA SER A 308 -2.57 2.61 8.35
C SER A 308 -1.62 2.69 9.55
N ALA A 309 -0.69 1.72 9.68
CA ALA A 309 0.34 1.76 10.71
C ALA A 309 1.33 2.90 10.45
N LEU A 310 1.77 3.06 9.19
CA LEU A 310 2.57 4.19 8.72
C LEU A 310 1.87 5.54 9.00
N ALA A 311 0.61 5.68 8.61
CA ALA A 311 -0.18 6.89 8.81
C ALA A 311 -0.39 7.20 10.30
N SER A 312 -0.62 6.18 11.13
CA SER A 312 -0.72 6.36 12.58
C SER A 312 0.57 6.92 13.17
N LYS A 313 1.72 6.46 12.67
CA LYS A 313 3.03 6.98 13.08
C LYS A 313 3.29 8.37 12.52
N ALA A 314 2.88 8.62 11.27
CA ALA A 314 3.10 9.90 10.59
C ALA A 314 2.35 11.04 11.27
N THR A 315 1.12 10.78 11.68
CA THR A 315 0.19 11.81 12.17
C THR A 315 0.08 11.82 13.70
N GLY A 316 0.50 10.73 14.35
CA GLY A 316 0.20 10.50 15.76
C GLY A 316 -1.24 10.08 16.04
N PHE A 317 -2.09 9.94 15.02
CA PHE A 317 -3.48 9.52 15.15
C PHE A 317 -3.57 7.98 15.26
N PRO A 318 -4.03 7.39 16.38
CA PRO A 318 -3.97 5.94 16.59
C PRO A 318 -5.14 5.21 15.89
N ILE A 319 -5.03 4.99 14.58
CA ILE A 319 -6.12 4.45 13.72
C ILE A 319 -6.69 3.14 14.29
N ALA A 320 -5.85 2.15 14.60
CA ALA A 320 -6.32 0.84 15.08
C ALA A 320 -7.08 0.93 16.43
N LYS A 321 -6.63 1.80 17.34
CA LYS A 321 -7.29 2.05 18.63
C LYS A 321 -8.67 2.66 18.41
N ILE A 322 -8.75 3.66 17.54
CA ILE A 322 -10.01 4.37 17.27
C ILE A 322 -10.98 3.47 16.50
N ALA A 323 -10.51 2.75 15.48
CA ALA A 323 -11.31 1.78 14.75
C ALA A 323 -11.89 0.68 15.67
N ALA A 324 -11.15 0.22 16.68
CA ALA A 324 -11.67 -0.72 17.68
C ALA A 324 -12.80 -0.13 18.54
N LYS A 325 -12.71 1.16 18.92
CA LYS A 325 -13.80 1.87 19.63
C LYS A 325 -15.02 2.09 18.74
N LEU A 326 -14.81 2.46 17.47
CA LEU A 326 -15.90 2.61 16.50
C LEU A 326 -16.67 1.30 16.29
N ALA A 327 -15.96 0.16 16.22
CA ALA A 327 -16.56 -1.16 16.06
C ALA A 327 -17.52 -1.55 17.20
N VAL A 328 -17.40 -0.91 18.37
CA VAL A 328 -18.26 -1.13 19.54
C VAL A 328 -19.24 0.03 19.81
N GLY A 329 -19.51 0.84 18.79
CA GLY A 329 -20.61 1.82 18.76
C GLY A 329 -20.23 3.27 19.02
N TYR A 330 -18.97 3.56 19.36
CA TYR A 330 -18.52 4.94 19.49
C TYR A 330 -18.56 5.66 18.14
N THR A 331 -18.71 6.97 18.21
CA THR A 331 -18.56 7.90 17.09
C THR A 331 -17.30 8.75 17.27
N LEU A 332 -16.75 9.28 16.17
CA LEU A 332 -15.48 9.99 16.15
C LEU A 332 -15.48 11.24 17.04
N ASP A 333 -16.63 11.88 17.21
CA ASP A 333 -16.82 13.06 18.07
C ASP A 333 -16.82 12.72 19.57
N GLU A 334 -17.03 11.45 19.93
CA GLU A 334 -17.05 10.98 21.32
C GLU A 334 -15.68 10.48 21.81
N ILE A 335 -14.77 10.17 20.89
CA ILE A 335 -13.44 9.65 21.22
C ILE A 335 -12.45 10.82 21.32
N PRO A 336 -11.83 11.09 22.49
CA PRO A 336 -10.83 12.15 22.61
C PRO A 336 -9.55 11.82 21.82
N ASN A 337 -8.89 12.84 21.27
CA ASN A 337 -7.57 12.72 20.66
C ASN A 337 -6.51 12.46 21.75
N ASP A 338 -5.79 11.34 21.64
CA ASP A 338 -4.79 10.89 22.60
C ASP A 338 -3.64 11.89 22.85
N ILE A 339 -3.26 12.66 21.83
CA ILE A 339 -2.11 13.57 21.90
C ILE A 339 -2.50 14.92 22.49
N THR A 340 -3.50 15.59 21.89
CA THR A 340 -3.91 16.93 22.34
C THR A 340 -4.75 16.86 23.60
N LYS A 341 -5.50 15.77 23.82
CA LYS A 341 -6.43 15.53 24.93
C LYS A 341 -7.57 16.55 25.08
N THR A 342 -7.62 17.56 24.21
CA THR A 342 -8.58 18.67 24.24
C THR A 342 -9.46 18.73 23.00
N THR A 343 -9.18 17.91 21.98
CA THR A 343 -9.96 17.82 20.74
C THR A 343 -10.55 16.42 20.58
N PRO A 344 -11.69 16.26 19.90
CA PRO A 344 -12.20 14.94 19.54
C PRO A 344 -11.33 14.28 18.45
N SER A 345 -11.63 13.03 18.11
CA SER A 345 -11.01 12.26 17.01
C SER A 345 -11.68 12.54 15.66
N CYS A 346 -12.79 13.30 15.64
CA CYS A 346 -13.46 13.78 14.43
C CYS A 346 -12.73 14.99 13.82
N PHE A 347 -11.48 14.80 13.39
CA PHE A 347 -10.69 15.81 12.68
C PHE A 347 -9.74 15.16 11.67
N GLU A 348 -9.26 15.95 10.72
CA GLU A 348 -8.19 15.54 9.80
C GLU A 348 -6.85 16.10 10.31
N PRO A 349 -5.85 15.25 10.62
CA PRO A 349 -4.54 15.70 11.07
C PRO A 349 -3.84 16.61 10.05
N VAL A 350 -3.16 17.64 10.56
CA VAL A 350 -2.27 18.50 9.79
C VAL A 350 -0.88 18.37 10.39
N ILE A 351 0.11 18.01 9.56
CA ILE A 351 1.50 17.85 9.96
C ILE A 351 2.35 18.98 9.37
N ASP A 352 3.30 19.48 10.16
CA ASP A 352 4.22 20.56 9.79
C ASP A 352 5.63 20.04 9.45
N TYR A 353 5.69 18.77 9.05
CA TYR A 353 6.87 18.02 8.65
C TYR A 353 6.53 17.07 7.51
N VAL A 354 7.57 16.53 6.86
CA VAL A 354 7.48 15.50 5.84
C VAL A 354 7.91 14.17 6.45
N VAL A 355 7.16 13.13 6.14
CA VAL A 355 7.48 11.75 6.47
C VAL A 355 7.89 11.03 5.21
N VAL A 356 9.00 10.29 5.25
CA VAL A 356 9.43 9.42 4.16
C VAL A 356 9.55 7.99 4.69
N LYS A 357 8.89 7.06 4.00
CA LYS A 357 9.06 5.62 4.15
C LYS A 357 9.90 5.07 3.00
N ILE A 358 10.87 4.21 3.32
CA ILE A 358 11.61 3.43 2.32
C ILE A 358 11.51 1.94 2.69
N PRO A 359 11.12 1.06 1.74
CA PRO A 359 11.13 -0.39 1.98
C PRO A 359 12.54 -0.95 2.18
N ARG A 360 12.62 -2.10 2.84
CA ARG A 360 13.86 -2.84 3.07
C ARG A 360 13.78 -4.19 2.36
N TRP A 361 14.78 -4.50 1.54
CA TRP A 361 14.87 -5.76 0.79
C TRP A 361 16.09 -6.58 1.16
N ASP A 362 15.96 -7.89 1.21
CA ASP A 362 17.05 -8.83 1.55
C ASP A 362 17.44 -9.74 0.37
N PHE A 363 17.44 -9.22 -0.87
CA PHE A 363 17.73 -9.99 -2.09
C PHE A 363 19.05 -10.78 -2.04
N ASN A 364 20.05 -10.30 -1.29
CA ASN A 364 21.33 -11.00 -1.10
C ASN A 364 21.18 -12.41 -0.50
N LYS A 365 20.11 -12.66 0.27
CA LYS A 365 19.78 -13.99 0.83
C LYS A 365 19.11 -14.92 -0.18
N PHE A 366 18.55 -14.37 -1.25
CA PHE A 366 17.75 -15.08 -2.26
C PHE A 366 18.39 -14.95 -3.65
N ARG A 367 19.65 -15.39 -3.76
CA ARG A 367 20.37 -15.36 -5.05
C ARG A 367 19.65 -16.25 -6.06
N SER A 368 19.13 -15.64 -7.11
CA SER A 368 18.50 -16.33 -8.23
C SER A 368 19.33 -16.15 -9.50
N PRO A 369 19.47 -17.17 -10.35
CA PRO A 369 20.02 -17.00 -11.68
C PRO A 369 19.11 -16.17 -12.59
N ASN A 370 17.85 -15.92 -12.20
CA ASN A 370 16.94 -15.05 -12.92
C ASN A 370 17.32 -13.57 -12.70
N PRO A 371 17.73 -12.82 -13.75
CA PRO A 371 18.06 -11.40 -13.66
C PRO A 371 16.87 -10.48 -13.34
N GLU A 372 15.65 -11.01 -13.30
CA GLU A 372 14.42 -10.30 -12.93
C GLU A 372 14.02 -10.50 -11.45
N SER A 373 14.76 -11.31 -10.70
CA SER A 373 14.40 -11.67 -9.32
C SER A 373 14.31 -10.44 -8.39
N ASP A 374 15.12 -9.42 -8.63
CA ASP A 374 15.21 -8.16 -7.89
C ASP A 374 14.48 -6.98 -8.56
N VAL A 375 13.75 -7.22 -9.66
CA VAL A 375 12.86 -6.22 -10.28
C VAL A 375 11.66 -6.00 -9.37
N LEU A 376 11.35 -4.74 -9.07
CA LEU A 376 10.17 -4.36 -8.31
C LEU A 376 8.97 -4.26 -9.24
N GLY A 377 7.82 -4.74 -8.77
CA GLY A 377 6.59 -4.77 -9.54
C GLY A 377 5.37 -4.74 -8.63
N VAL A 378 4.22 -5.17 -9.13
CA VAL A 378 2.95 -5.22 -8.37
C VAL A 378 2.94 -6.26 -7.24
N GLN A 379 3.89 -7.19 -7.22
CA GLN A 379 4.07 -8.13 -6.11
C GLN A 379 5.15 -7.63 -5.16
N MET A 380 4.79 -7.44 -3.89
CA MET A 380 5.71 -7.02 -2.84
C MET A 380 6.84 -8.04 -2.61
N LYS A 381 8.08 -7.55 -2.48
CA LYS A 381 9.29 -8.35 -2.21
C LYS A 381 10.08 -7.83 -0.99
N SER A 382 9.74 -6.65 -0.49
CA SER A 382 10.34 -6.08 0.73
C SER A 382 9.98 -6.90 1.97
N VAL A 383 10.94 -6.96 2.90
CA VAL A 383 10.86 -7.72 4.16
C VAL A 383 10.60 -6.83 5.37
N GLY A 384 10.53 -5.51 5.15
CA GLY A 384 10.31 -4.51 6.17
C GLY A 384 10.37 -3.11 5.57
N GLU A 385 10.33 -2.10 6.42
CA GLU A 385 10.35 -0.70 6.02
C GLU A 385 10.96 0.16 7.12
N VAL A 386 11.50 1.31 6.72
CA VAL A 386 11.96 2.34 7.63
C VAL A 386 11.16 3.60 7.38
N MET A 387 10.98 4.39 8.43
CA MET A 387 10.24 5.64 8.39
C MET A 387 11.06 6.73 9.05
N SER A 388 11.06 7.92 8.46
CA SER A 388 11.78 9.07 8.98
C SER A 388 10.95 10.34 8.85
N PHE A 389 11.28 11.32 9.68
CA PHE A 389 10.63 12.62 9.72
C PHE A 389 11.67 13.70 9.42
N GLY A 390 11.28 14.77 8.73
CA GLY A 390 12.11 15.94 8.49
C GLY A 390 11.27 17.18 8.24
N ARG A 391 11.81 18.37 8.48
CA ARG A 391 11.11 19.65 8.20
C ARG A 391 10.98 19.94 6.70
N ASN A 392 11.66 19.16 5.88
CA ASN A 392 11.55 19.15 4.42
C ASN A 392 11.84 17.75 3.89
N PHE A 393 11.52 17.52 2.62
CA PHE A 393 11.72 16.22 1.97
C PHE A 393 13.17 15.76 1.99
N LYS A 394 14.14 16.64 1.68
CA LYS A 394 15.57 16.27 1.61
C LYS A 394 16.10 15.73 2.94
N GLU A 395 15.72 16.37 4.05
CA GLU A 395 16.07 15.93 5.41
C GLU A 395 15.47 14.56 5.72
N ALA A 396 14.15 14.40 5.52
CA ALA A 396 13.46 13.14 5.76
C ALA A 396 14.05 12.03 4.88
N PHE A 397 14.17 12.26 3.58
CA PHE A 397 14.69 11.30 2.61
C PHE A 397 16.09 10.80 2.96
N GLN A 398 17.04 11.69 3.30
CA GLN A 398 18.38 11.26 3.70
C GLN A 398 18.39 10.49 5.02
N LYS A 399 17.56 10.89 6.00
CA LYS A 399 17.39 10.15 7.26
C LYS A 399 16.82 8.75 7.03
N ALA A 400 15.85 8.61 6.13
CA ALA A 400 15.31 7.31 5.74
C ALA A 400 16.41 6.42 5.16
N ILE A 401 17.19 6.91 4.18
CA ILE A 401 18.26 6.12 3.57
C ILE A 401 19.28 5.65 4.61
N ARG A 402 19.70 6.54 5.51
CA ARG A 402 20.64 6.19 6.58
C ARG A 402 20.08 5.13 7.54
N SER A 403 18.77 5.15 7.78
CA SER A 403 18.11 4.23 8.71
C SER A 403 17.80 2.87 8.11
N LEU A 404 18.06 2.64 6.81
CA LEU A 404 17.78 1.36 6.13
C LEU A 404 18.62 0.18 6.63
N GLU A 405 19.62 0.41 7.49
CA GLU A 405 20.52 -0.64 7.98
C GLU A 405 21.16 -1.46 6.83
N ILE A 406 21.41 -0.80 5.69
CA ILE A 406 22.19 -1.32 4.56
C ILE A 406 23.62 -0.74 4.56
N GLY A 407 24.01 -0.09 5.66
CA GLY A 407 25.31 0.53 5.85
C GLY A 407 25.54 1.78 5.02
N ARG A 408 24.49 2.48 4.58
CA ARG A 408 24.60 3.74 3.84
C ARG A 408 24.45 4.93 4.77
N SER A 409 25.18 6.02 4.54
CA SER A 409 25.11 7.22 5.41
C SER A 409 24.06 8.24 4.94
N GLY A 410 23.56 8.07 3.72
CA GLY A 410 22.65 8.97 3.03
C GLY A 410 22.61 8.59 1.55
N LEU A 411 22.29 9.55 0.68
CA LEU A 411 22.30 9.33 -0.76
C LEU A 411 23.75 9.36 -1.31
N GLY A 412 24.52 8.30 -1.06
CA GLY A 412 25.91 8.17 -1.54
C GLY A 412 26.94 8.95 -0.71
N ALA A 413 28.12 9.15 -1.31
CA ALA A 413 29.28 9.84 -0.72
C ALA A 413 29.80 9.22 0.59
N ASP A 414 29.56 7.91 0.78
CA ASP A 414 29.93 7.16 1.99
C ASP A 414 31.02 6.10 1.75
N GLY A 415 31.65 6.13 0.57
CA GLY A 415 32.70 5.19 0.16
C GLY A 415 32.18 3.83 -0.32
N LYS A 416 30.86 3.61 -0.38
CA LYS A 416 30.25 2.35 -0.85
C LYS A 416 29.59 2.47 -2.23
N ASP A 417 29.74 3.62 -2.89
CA ASP A 417 29.20 3.85 -4.23
C ASP A 417 29.91 3.00 -5.28
N LEU A 418 29.15 2.54 -6.28
CA LEU A 418 29.70 1.86 -7.46
C LEU A 418 30.60 2.79 -8.28
N TYR A 419 30.22 4.07 -8.34
CA TYR A 419 30.99 5.13 -8.96
C TYR A 419 31.15 6.28 -7.96
N THR A 420 32.40 6.65 -7.69
CA THR A 420 32.71 7.78 -6.81
C THR A 420 32.35 9.11 -7.48
N THR A 421 32.12 10.14 -6.67
CA THR A 421 31.81 11.50 -7.15
C THR A 421 32.90 12.02 -8.08
N GLY A 422 34.18 11.88 -7.69
CA GLY A 422 35.32 12.28 -8.52
C GLY A 422 35.40 11.53 -9.86
N GLN A 423 35.07 10.24 -9.91
CA GLN A 423 35.03 9.50 -11.19
C GLN A 423 33.96 10.05 -12.13
N LEU A 424 32.74 10.26 -11.60
CA LEU A 424 31.60 10.74 -12.40
C LEU A 424 31.76 12.19 -12.87
N LEU A 425 32.43 13.04 -12.09
CA LEU A 425 32.71 14.43 -12.48
C LEU A 425 33.83 14.55 -13.53
N ASN A 426 34.78 13.60 -13.56
CA ASN A 426 35.95 13.65 -14.44
C ASN A 426 35.80 12.88 -15.76
N ILE A 427 34.78 12.01 -15.88
CA ILE A 427 34.51 11.26 -17.12
C ILE A 427 34.04 12.21 -18.23
N LYS A 428 34.54 12.03 -19.46
CA LYS A 428 34.31 12.93 -20.60
C LYS A 428 34.14 12.16 -21.91
N GLY A 429 33.56 12.83 -22.90
CA GLY A 429 33.42 12.30 -24.26
C GLY A 429 32.63 11.01 -24.31
N LYS A 430 33.02 10.10 -25.20
CA LYS A 430 32.29 8.87 -25.49
C LYS A 430 32.04 7.98 -24.26
N ASP A 431 33.01 7.87 -23.36
CA ASP A 431 32.88 7.06 -22.14
C ASP A 431 31.79 7.59 -21.21
N LYS A 432 31.59 8.92 -21.19
CA LYS A 432 30.51 9.56 -20.42
C LYS A 432 29.16 9.21 -21.02
N ASP A 433 29.02 9.33 -22.34
CA ASP A 433 27.76 9.07 -23.05
C ASP A 433 27.35 7.60 -22.90
N GLU A 434 28.28 6.65 -23.08
CA GLU A 434 28.03 5.22 -22.88
C GLU A 434 27.59 4.89 -21.44
N LEU A 435 28.17 5.57 -20.44
CA LEU A 435 27.77 5.39 -19.04
C LEU A 435 26.39 5.99 -18.73
N ILE A 436 26.06 7.16 -19.32
CA ILE A 436 24.74 7.76 -19.21
C ILE A 436 23.70 6.79 -19.77
N ASP A 437 23.91 6.27 -20.98
CA ASP A 437 22.98 5.33 -21.62
C ASP A 437 22.77 4.10 -20.74
N LYS A 438 23.86 3.51 -20.21
CA LYS A 438 23.80 2.37 -19.29
C LYS A 438 22.97 2.67 -18.03
N ILE A 439 23.14 3.84 -17.42
CA ILE A 439 22.41 4.24 -16.21
C ILE A 439 20.94 4.49 -16.53
N ILE A 440 20.64 5.16 -17.64
CA ILE A 440 19.27 5.43 -18.09
C ILE A 440 18.52 4.13 -18.38
N THR A 441 19.11 3.20 -19.15
CA THR A 441 18.52 1.88 -19.40
C THR A 441 18.27 1.12 -18.11
N LYS A 442 19.18 1.22 -17.12
CA LYS A 442 18.99 0.60 -15.82
C LYS A 442 17.79 1.18 -15.07
N LEU A 443 17.64 2.50 -15.08
CA LEU A 443 16.58 3.23 -14.36
C LEU A 443 15.18 2.95 -14.91
N GLN A 444 15.04 2.50 -16.16
CA GLN A 444 13.77 2.06 -16.75
C GLN A 444 13.14 0.86 -16.07
N THR A 445 13.93 0.06 -15.34
CA THR A 445 13.43 -1.08 -14.59
C THR A 445 13.51 -0.77 -13.10
N PRO A 446 12.38 -0.67 -12.37
CA PRO A 446 12.36 -0.43 -10.94
C PRO A 446 13.15 -1.51 -10.17
N ARG A 447 14.12 -1.09 -9.36
CA ARG A 447 14.99 -1.95 -8.53
C ARG A 447 15.30 -1.26 -7.20
N ASN A 448 15.64 -2.04 -6.17
CA ASN A 448 15.89 -1.56 -4.81
C ASN A 448 17.04 -0.55 -4.68
N ASP A 449 17.93 -0.48 -5.66
CA ASP A 449 19.11 0.40 -5.68
C ASP A 449 18.96 1.57 -6.67
N ASN A 450 17.81 1.73 -7.35
CA ASN A 450 17.58 2.80 -8.33
C ASN A 450 17.79 4.20 -7.76
N ILE A 451 17.49 4.43 -6.48
CA ILE A 451 17.74 5.72 -5.82
C ILE A 451 19.20 6.17 -5.95
N PHE A 452 20.17 5.27 -5.89
CA PHE A 452 21.58 5.61 -6.02
C PHE A 452 21.98 5.88 -7.48
N TYR A 453 21.27 5.28 -8.42
CA TYR A 453 21.48 5.52 -9.85
C TYR A 453 20.90 6.86 -10.31
N LEU A 454 19.82 7.35 -9.67
CA LEU A 454 19.35 8.72 -9.87
C LEU A 454 20.45 9.73 -9.54
N ARG A 455 21.16 9.52 -8.41
CA ARG A 455 22.32 10.33 -8.05
C ARG A 455 23.42 10.27 -9.12
N TYR A 456 23.78 9.08 -9.59
CA TYR A 456 24.83 8.95 -10.61
C TYR A 456 24.46 9.69 -11.91
N ALA A 457 23.22 9.57 -12.36
CA ALA A 457 22.73 10.29 -13.53
C ALA A 457 22.83 11.82 -13.36
N LEU A 458 22.44 12.35 -12.20
CA LEU A 458 22.52 13.79 -11.88
C LEU A 458 23.97 14.29 -11.78
N LEU A 459 24.89 13.47 -11.26
CA LEU A 459 26.33 13.78 -11.27
C LEU A 459 26.87 13.88 -12.71
N LEU A 460 26.41 13.01 -13.61
CA LEU A 460 26.77 13.02 -15.03
C LEU A 460 26.09 14.14 -15.82
N GLY A 461 25.13 14.87 -15.23
CA GLY A 461 24.45 16.00 -15.86
C GLY A 461 23.25 15.61 -16.73
N VAL A 462 22.67 14.43 -16.49
CA VAL A 462 21.39 14.02 -17.08
C VAL A 462 20.28 15.00 -16.63
N SER A 463 19.39 15.38 -17.55
CA SER A 463 18.31 16.32 -17.25
C SER A 463 17.18 15.66 -16.45
N ILE A 464 16.41 16.48 -15.70
CA ILE A 464 15.21 16.01 -14.99
C ILE A 464 14.18 15.43 -15.96
N GLU A 465 14.06 16.01 -17.16
CA GLU A 465 13.17 15.51 -18.20
C GLU A 465 13.56 14.09 -18.64
N GLN A 466 14.84 13.85 -18.92
CA GLN A 466 15.33 12.52 -19.29
C GLN A 466 15.10 11.50 -18.16
N LEU A 467 15.32 11.90 -16.90
CA LEU A 467 15.05 11.06 -15.74
C LEU A 467 13.56 10.75 -15.58
N TYR A 468 12.68 11.74 -15.76
CA TYR A 468 11.24 11.55 -15.73
C TYR A 468 10.78 10.62 -16.85
N THR A 469 11.26 10.79 -18.08
CA THR A 469 10.96 9.88 -19.21
C THR A 469 11.43 8.45 -18.96
N SER A 470 12.45 8.25 -18.13
CA SER A 470 13.00 6.92 -17.86
C SER A 470 12.39 6.25 -16.64
N THR A 471 11.88 7.01 -15.67
CA THR A 471 11.47 6.48 -14.36
C THR A 471 10.03 6.78 -13.98
N GLN A 472 9.43 7.81 -14.60
CA GLN A 472 8.10 8.33 -14.28
C GLN A 472 7.95 8.84 -12.83
N ILE A 473 9.05 8.96 -12.08
CA ILE A 473 9.09 9.61 -10.77
C ILE A 473 8.79 11.10 -10.96
N ASP A 474 7.83 11.66 -10.20
CA ASP A 474 7.40 13.04 -10.40
C ASP A 474 8.60 14.03 -10.36
N PRO A 475 8.70 14.96 -11.33
CA PRO A 475 9.79 15.93 -11.40
C PRO A 475 10.03 16.71 -10.10
N TRP A 476 9.00 16.89 -9.26
CA TRP A 476 9.16 17.52 -7.95
C TRP A 476 10.20 16.78 -7.10
N PHE A 477 10.09 15.45 -6.97
CA PHE A 477 11.04 14.64 -6.21
C PHE A 477 12.43 14.64 -6.85
N LEU A 478 12.50 14.52 -8.18
CA LEU A 478 13.77 14.51 -8.91
C LEU A 478 14.55 15.83 -8.72
N ASN A 479 13.85 16.97 -8.69
CA ASN A 479 14.47 18.27 -8.39
C ASN A 479 15.00 18.32 -6.95
N GLN A 480 14.27 17.77 -5.97
CA GLN A 480 14.77 17.70 -4.59
C GLN A 480 16.04 16.85 -4.48
N ILE A 481 16.11 15.73 -5.20
CA ILE A 481 17.31 14.89 -5.27
C ILE A 481 18.45 15.65 -5.94
N ARG A 482 18.18 16.38 -7.02
CA ARG A 482 19.19 17.21 -7.70
C ARG A 482 19.82 18.21 -6.74
N GLU A 483 19.04 18.91 -5.92
CA GLU A 483 19.58 19.86 -4.95
C GLU A 483 20.48 19.19 -3.89
N ILE A 484 20.19 17.94 -3.49
CA ILE A 484 21.08 17.17 -2.61
C ILE A 484 22.42 16.90 -3.33
N VAL A 485 22.35 16.46 -4.60
CA VAL A 485 23.53 16.13 -5.41
C VAL A 485 24.35 17.37 -5.75
N GLU A 486 23.72 18.52 -5.98
CA GLU A 486 24.40 19.80 -6.21
C GLU A 486 25.17 20.25 -4.96
N MET A 487 24.55 20.14 -3.78
CA MET A 487 25.23 20.41 -2.51
C MET A 487 26.40 19.45 -2.28
N GLU A 488 26.26 18.18 -2.63
CA GLU A 488 27.37 17.23 -2.57
C GLU A 488 28.54 17.66 -3.47
N LYS A 489 28.28 18.07 -4.72
CA LYS A 489 29.31 18.59 -5.63
C LYS A 489 30.03 19.78 -5.02
N GLU A 490 29.29 20.75 -4.50
CA GLU A 490 29.85 21.92 -3.83
C GLU A 490 30.78 21.52 -2.66
N LEU A 491 30.35 20.58 -1.81
CA LEU A 491 31.16 20.10 -0.70
C LEU A 491 32.47 19.45 -1.14
N THR A 492 32.52 18.81 -2.32
CA THR A 492 33.78 18.23 -2.84
C THR A 492 34.83 19.28 -3.20
N GLU A 493 34.43 20.53 -3.47
CA GLU A 493 35.38 21.62 -3.73
C GLU A 493 36.12 22.07 -2.46
N TYR A 494 35.54 21.80 -1.28
CA TYR A 494 36.10 22.16 0.03
C TYR A 494 36.82 21.01 0.75
N MET A 495 36.69 19.78 0.25
CA MET A 495 37.44 18.63 0.79
C MET A 495 38.87 18.66 0.24
N LEU A 496 39.74 19.39 0.94
CA LEU A 496 41.20 19.41 0.77
C LEU A 496 41.84 18.05 1.11
#